data_AF-A0A6N7AC44-F1
#
_entry.id   AF-A0A6N7AC44-F1
#
_cell.length_a   1.000
_cell.length_b   1.000
_cell.length_c   1.000
_cell.angle_alpha   90.00
_cell.angle_beta   90.00
_cell.angle_gamma   90.00
#
_symmetry.space_group_name_H-M   'P 1'
#
loop_
_entity.id
_entity.type
_entity.pdbx_description
1 polymer ?
#
loop_
_entity_poly.entity_id
_entity_poly.type
_entity_poly.pdbx_seq_one_letter_code
_entity_poly.pdbx_strand_id
1 'polypeptide(L)'
;MIPTERKAKIVATIGPASETEEALEKLLLAGMDVARLNFSHGTHEAHAARTVCLRRVSARLRRPLAILQDLQGPKIRVGVLPVPVTLTAGQVVLLHPESRRPPSIVHGQVSIPVDFPQLFEAVHAGDRILLDDGRLVLRAQAAGPASHRAEPVEAVTAEVVIGGELSSHKGINLPGVRLDIPAFTEKDADDLKFGLSLGVEAVALSFVQSAEDVQAVRAIVKAGGENSPLLIAKLERPAALENLDEILEAVDGVMVARGDLGVEMPPEDVPGAQKRIIQEANRKGKIVITATQMLESMIHAPLPTRAEASDVANAVYDGTDAVMLSAETAVGAYPVESVAMMDRIVRQAEADADKWGRGQALEAGEHDDAAAIVRAARELAHDRDVEAIAVFTRSGRTAVLMSKARPCVPVLAFTPVEETYRRLALAWGVTPHIVPFADTVEAMIAHVEASLKESGLVHPGGQVVLVTGFPVSEFRLPNMALLHTVK
;
A
#
# COMPACT_ATOMS: atom_id res chain seq x y z
N MET A 1 -19.01 -20.91 17.96
CA MET A 1 -18.51 -20.09 16.85
C MET A 1 -17.05 -19.83 17.15
N ILE A 2 -16.13 -20.43 16.37
CA ILE A 2 -14.71 -20.11 16.43
C ILE A 2 -14.61 -18.59 16.17
N PRO A 3 -13.92 -17.78 17.00
CA PRO A 3 -13.76 -16.36 16.72
C PRO A 3 -13.15 -16.23 15.33
N THR A 4 -13.90 -15.69 14.38
CA THR A 4 -13.40 -15.53 13.01
C THR A 4 -12.18 -14.63 13.04
N GLU A 5 -11.01 -15.18 12.68
CA GLU A 5 -9.80 -14.36 12.51
C GLU A 5 -10.06 -13.28 11.46
N ARG A 6 -9.53 -12.08 11.70
CA ARG A 6 -9.63 -10.95 10.78
C ARG A 6 -8.95 -11.34 9.45
N LYS A 7 -9.60 -11.11 8.33
CA LYS A 7 -9.07 -11.46 7.00
C LYS A 7 -8.26 -10.32 6.38
N ALA A 8 -8.83 -9.13 6.22
CA ALA A 8 -8.17 -7.95 5.66
C ALA A 8 -7.13 -7.41 6.64
N LYS A 9 -5.92 -7.15 6.12
CA LYS A 9 -4.70 -6.84 6.86
C LYS A 9 -4.62 -5.38 7.30
N ILE A 10 -3.85 -5.10 8.34
CA ILE A 10 -3.61 -3.74 8.83
C ILE A 10 -2.15 -3.38 8.60
N VAL A 11 -1.93 -2.36 7.77
CA VAL A 11 -0.64 -1.71 7.58
C VAL A 11 -0.58 -0.52 8.52
N ALA A 12 0.47 -0.43 9.34
CA ALA A 12 0.69 0.72 10.21
C ALA A 12 2.06 1.33 9.94
N THR A 13 2.09 2.65 9.79
CA THR A 13 3.33 3.40 9.58
C THR A 13 4.06 3.58 10.89
N ILE A 14 5.35 3.24 10.92
CA ILE A 14 6.18 3.37 12.11
C ILE A 14 6.84 4.74 12.14
N GLY A 15 6.74 5.43 13.26
CA GLY A 15 7.35 6.73 13.50
C GLY A 15 7.59 7.02 14.97
N PRO A 16 7.88 8.28 15.35
CA PRO A 16 8.19 8.68 16.72
C PRO A 16 7.16 8.22 17.78
N ALA A 17 5.87 8.17 17.44
CA ALA A 17 4.82 7.73 18.36
C ALA A 17 4.81 6.20 18.60
N SER A 18 5.53 5.43 17.78
CA SER A 18 5.41 3.98 17.74
C SER A 18 6.72 3.21 17.55
N GLU A 19 7.88 3.84 17.72
CA GLU A 19 9.18 3.21 17.42
C GLU A 19 9.83 2.51 18.63
N THR A 20 9.26 2.65 19.83
CA THR A 20 9.75 1.93 21.02
C THR A 20 9.35 0.45 20.98
N GLU A 21 10.15 -0.41 21.58
CA GLU A 21 9.86 -1.86 21.63
C GLU A 21 8.50 -2.16 22.27
N GLU A 22 8.14 -1.45 23.34
CA GLU A 22 6.85 -1.59 24.02
C GLU A 22 5.69 -1.15 23.12
N ALA A 23 5.83 -0.04 22.39
CA ALA A 23 4.80 0.43 21.47
C ALA A 23 4.61 -0.55 20.31
N LEU A 24 5.71 -1.07 19.74
CA LEU A 24 5.67 -2.08 18.68
C LEU A 24 4.99 -3.36 19.15
N GLU A 25 5.30 -3.86 20.35
CA GLU A 25 4.61 -5.01 20.93
C GLU A 25 3.10 -4.77 21.05
N LYS A 26 2.71 -3.60 21.57
CA LYS A 26 1.29 -3.22 21.67
C LYS A 26 0.61 -3.14 20.31
N LEU A 27 1.27 -2.60 19.28
CA LEU A 27 0.73 -2.55 17.91
C LEU A 27 0.54 -3.95 17.31
N LEU A 28 1.53 -4.84 17.47
CA LEU A 28 1.41 -6.23 17.00
C LEU A 28 0.26 -6.95 17.69
N LEU A 29 0.10 -6.77 19.01
CA LEU A 29 -0.99 -7.38 19.77
C LEU A 29 -2.36 -6.80 19.40
N ALA A 30 -2.43 -5.49 19.11
CA ALA A 30 -3.64 -4.80 18.68
C ALA A 30 -4.10 -5.23 17.28
N GLY A 31 -3.22 -5.83 16.47
CA GLY A 31 -3.58 -6.41 15.18
C GLY A 31 -2.81 -5.86 13.97
N MET A 32 -1.66 -5.21 14.15
CA MET A 32 -0.80 -4.81 13.03
C MET A 32 -0.20 -6.05 12.34
N ASP A 33 -0.34 -6.14 11.01
CA ASP A 33 0.24 -7.23 10.20
C ASP A 33 1.46 -6.77 9.38
N VAL A 34 1.50 -5.48 9.04
CA VAL A 34 2.54 -4.90 8.18
C VAL A 34 3.03 -3.59 8.79
N ALA A 35 4.35 -3.48 8.97
CA ALA A 35 5.01 -2.25 9.37
C ALA A 35 5.46 -1.48 8.13
N ARG A 36 4.87 -0.31 7.89
CA ARG A 36 5.31 0.61 6.83
C ARG A 36 6.43 1.51 7.34
N LEU A 37 7.55 1.52 6.62
CA LEU A 37 8.64 2.47 6.80
C LEU A 37 8.57 3.51 5.68
N ASN A 38 8.23 4.74 6.03
CA ASN A 38 8.10 5.83 5.07
C ASN A 38 9.47 6.51 4.85
N PHE A 39 10.09 6.27 3.69
CA PHE A 39 11.41 6.82 3.33
C PHE A 39 11.35 8.29 2.85
N SER A 40 10.15 8.91 2.85
CA SER A 40 10.06 10.37 2.78
C SER A 40 10.68 11.06 4.01
N HIS A 41 10.83 10.34 5.13
CA HIS A 41 11.32 10.85 6.40
C HIS A 41 12.29 9.87 7.07
N GLY A 42 13.10 10.37 8.00
CA GLY A 42 14.08 9.57 8.73
C GLY A 42 15.33 9.25 7.90
N THR A 43 16.32 8.68 8.56
CA THR A 43 17.59 8.25 7.95
C THR A 43 17.60 6.73 7.78
N HIS A 44 18.53 6.23 6.96
CA HIS A 44 18.77 4.79 6.81
C HIS A 44 19.05 4.13 8.17
N GLU A 45 19.86 4.74 9.04
CA GLU A 45 20.18 4.22 10.36
C GLU A 45 18.93 4.06 11.24
N ALA A 46 18.01 5.03 11.20
CA ALA A 46 16.76 4.95 11.94
C ALA A 46 15.86 3.81 11.42
N HIS A 47 15.77 3.64 10.10
CA HIS A 47 15.00 2.54 9.48
C HIS A 47 15.61 1.16 9.76
N ALA A 48 16.95 1.04 9.82
CA ALA A 48 17.62 -0.18 10.26
C ALA A 48 17.28 -0.53 11.72
N ALA A 49 17.38 0.45 12.63
CA ALA A 49 17.06 0.24 14.05
C ALA A 49 15.61 -0.22 14.25
N ARG A 50 14.66 0.42 13.54
CA ARG A 50 13.24 0.02 13.52
C ARG A 50 13.07 -1.41 13.01
N THR A 51 13.73 -1.77 11.92
CA THR A 51 13.66 -3.12 11.33
C THR A 51 14.13 -4.18 12.32
N VAL A 52 15.28 -3.98 12.97
CA VAL A 52 15.81 -4.92 13.98
C VAL A 52 14.83 -5.08 15.14
N CYS A 53 14.25 -3.98 15.63
CA CYS A 53 13.28 -4.00 16.72
C CYS A 53 12.01 -4.77 16.32
N LEU A 54 11.44 -4.45 15.16
CA LEU A 54 10.24 -5.11 14.60
C LEU A 54 10.43 -6.63 14.50
N ARG A 55 11.56 -7.08 13.94
CA ARG A 55 11.86 -8.52 13.81
C ARG A 55 12.01 -9.20 15.17
N ARG A 56 12.68 -8.55 16.14
CA ARG A 56 12.82 -9.08 17.50
C ARG A 56 11.47 -9.25 18.18
N VAL A 57 10.61 -8.23 18.12
CA VAL A 57 9.27 -8.27 18.73
C VAL A 57 8.38 -9.32 18.06
N SER A 58 8.37 -9.35 16.72
CA SER A 58 7.62 -10.35 15.94
C SER A 58 8.02 -11.79 16.31
N ALA A 59 9.33 -12.08 16.37
CA ALA A 59 9.84 -13.40 16.75
C ALA A 59 9.45 -13.78 18.20
N ARG A 60 9.57 -12.84 19.15
CA ARG A 60 9.19 -13.05 20.55
C ARG A 60 7.69 -13.36 20.70
N LEU A 61 6.84 -12.66 19.96
CA LEU A 61 5.39 -12.86 19.97
C LEU A 61 4.92 -14.03 19.08
N ARG A 62 5.83 -14.62 18.29
CA ARG A 62 5.52 -15.65 17.27
C ARG A 62 4.39 -15.20 16.33
N ARG A 63 4.39 -13.93 15.95
CA ARG A 63 3.42 -13.33 15.03
C ARG A 63 4.09 -12.97 13.72
N PRO A 64 3.49 -13.33 12.56
CA PRO A 64 4.02 -12.93 11.28
C PRO A 64 3.94 -11.41 11.14
N LEU A 65 5.01 -10.82 10.62
CA LEU A 65 5.09 -9.39 10.39
C LEU A 65 5.89 -9.12 9.12
N ALA A 66 5.26 -8.43 8.19
CA ALA A 66 5.96 -7.91 7.02
C ALA A 66 6.42 -6.48 7.23
N ILE A 67 7.50 -6.11 6.55
CA ILE A 67 7.99 -4.75 6.46
C ILE A 67 7.80 -4.25 5.04
N LEU A 68 7.10 -3.12 4.91
CA LEU A 68 6.86 -2.42 3.65
C LEU A 68 7.71 -1.15 3.62
N GLN A 69 8.65 -1.09 2.67
CA GLN A 69 9.37 0.13 2.34
C GLN A 69 8.51 1.00 1.43
N ASP A 70 8.25 2.26 1.80
CA ASP A 70 7.55 3.22 0.94
C ASP A 70 8.53 4.30 0.45
N LEU A 71 8.87 4.24 -0.83
CA LEU A 71 9.79 5.15 -1.51
C LEU A 71 9.17 6.54 -1.67
N GLN A 72 10.00 7.57 -1.68
CA GLN A 72 9.50 8.95 -1.67
C GLN A 72 8.88 9.36 -3.01
N GLY A 73 9.51 8.95 -4.12
CA GLY A 73 9.17 9.42 -5.46
C GLY A 73 9.49 10.91 -5.68
N PRO A 74 9.22 11.42 -6.89
CA PRO A 74 9.42 12.83 -7.21
C PRO A 74 8.40 13.71 -6.48
N LYS A 75 8.84 14.46 -5.47
CA LYS A 75 8.01 15.47 -4.79
C LYS A 75 8.45 16.86 -5.19
N ILE A 76 7.50 17.62 -5.74
CA ILE A 76 7.64 19.06 -5.94
C ILE A 76 7.23 19.74 -4.64
N ARG A 77 8.05 20.66 -4.15
CA ARG A 77 7.78 21.39 -2.92
C ARG A 77 8.08 22.87 -3.07
N VAL A 78 7.46 23.62 -2.16
CA VAL A 78 7.88 24.98 -1.84
C VAL A 78 9.29 24.91 -1.24
N GLY A 79 10.19 25.73 -1.76
CA GLY A 79 11.54 25.89 -1.22
C GLY A 79 11.53 26.58 0.16
N VAL A 80 12.69 27.07 0.57
CA VAL A 80 12.83 27.74 1.87
C VAL A 80 12.23 29.15 1.83
N LEU A 81 11.16 29.35 2.58
CA LEU A 81 10.63 30.67 2.93
C LEU A 81 11.32 31.18 4.21
N PRO A 82 11.76 32.46 4.27
CA PRO A 82 12.37 33.03 5.48
C PRO A 82 11.44 33.02 6.70
N VAL A 83 10.14 33.23 6.45
CA VAL A 83 9.04 33.13 7.40
C VAL A 83 7.82 32.58 6.67
N PRO A 84 6.88 31.90 7.35
CA PRO A 84 5.60 31.57 6.76
C PRO A 84 4.92 32.81 6.19
N VAL A 85 4.30 32.67 5.01
CA VAL A 85 3.62 33.77 4.31
C VAL A 85 2.12 33.51 4.26
N THR A 86 1.32 34.54 4.50
CA THR A 86 -0.14 34.46 4.34
C THR A 86 -0.53 34.89 2.94
N LEU A 87 -1.15 33.99 2.20
CA LEU A 87 -1.69 34.25 0.86
C LEU A 87 -3.16 34.65 0.98
N THR A 88 -3.55 35.74 0.31
CA THR A 88 -4.95 36.24 0.31
C THR A 88 -5.60 35.99 -1.05
N ALA A 89 -6.86 35.57 -1.09
CA ALA A 89 -7.57 35.38 -2.35
C ALA A 89 -7.57 36.66 -3.22
N GLY A 90 -7.35 36.50 -4.52
CA GLY A 90 -7.17 37.58 -5.50
C GLY A 90 -5.75 38.19 -5.54
N GLN A 91 -4.87 37.82 -4.61
CA GLN A 91 -3.47 38.26 -4.62
C GLN A 91 -2.70 37.60 -5.77
N VAL A 92 -1.81 38.36 -6.42
CA VAL A 92 -0.86 37.80 -7.39
C VAL A 92 0.44 37.44 -6.70
N VAL A 93 0.91 36.22 -6.91
CA VAL A 93 2.17 35.67 -6.40
C VAL A 93 3.09 35.27 -7.54
N LEU A 94 4.40 35.21 -7.25
CA LEU A 94 5.43 34.80 -8.20
C LEU A 94 6.05 33.48 -7.74
N LEU A 95 5.98 32.44 -8.57
CA LEU A 95 6.71 31.20 -8.36
C LEU A 95 8.03 31.24 -9.15
N HIS A 96 9.14 30.86 -8.53
CA HIS A 96 10.47 30.83 -9.17
C HIS A 96 11.33 29.65 -8.69
N PRO A 97 12.36 29.22 -9.43
CA PRO A 97 13.28 28.19 -8.98
C PRO A 97 14.01 28.60 -7.69
N GLU A 98 14.12 27.69 -6.71
CA GLU A 98 14.80 27.93 -5.44
C GLU A 98 16.31 28.23 -5.63
N SER A 99 16.94 27.64 -6.64
CA SER A 99 18.36 27.83 -6.96
C SER A 99 18.70 29.26 -7.45
N ARG A 100 17.68 30.12 -7.65
CA ARG A 100 17.85 31.45 -8.20
C ARG A 100 17.36 32.52 -7.24
N ARG A 101 18.01 33.68 -7.29
CA ARG A 101 17.48 34.87 -6.61
C ARG A 101 16.13 35.23 -7.21
N PRO A 102 15.17 35.71 -6.39
CA PRO A 102 13.92 36.21 -6.91
C PRO A 102 14.21 37.29 -7.98
N PRO A 103 13.51 37.28 -9.13
CA PRO A 103 13.59 38.37 -10.10
C PRO A 103 13.40 39.72 -9.40
N SER A 104 14.03 40.79 -9.92
CA SER A 104 13.89 42.15 -9.40
C SER A 104 12.41 42.49 -9.19
N ILE A 105 11.95 42.42 -7.94
CA ILE A 105 10.54 42.35 -7.57
C ILE A 105 9.81 43.63 -8.00
N VAL A 106 8.66 43.49 -8.66
CA VAL A 106 7.66 44.58 -8.72
C VAL A 106 7.13 44.75 -7.29
N HIS A 107 7.48 45.86 -6.63
CA HIS A 107 7.20 46.12 -5.21
C HIS A 107 5.81 45.60 -4.77
N GLY A 108 5.79 44.58 -3.89
CA GLY A 108 4.57 44.10 -3.21
C GLY A 108 4.12 42.66 -3.52
N GLN A 109 4.73 41.94 -4.45
CA GLN A 109 4.38 40.54 -4.74
C GLN A 109 5.05 39.55 -3.78
N VAL A 110 4.31 38.54 -3.32
CA VAL A 110 4.86 37.42 -2.52
C VAL A 110 5.58 36.46 -3.48
N SER A 111 6.85 36.17 -3.16
CA SER A 111 7.71 35.29 -3.93
C SER A 111 7.76 33.91 -3.28
N ILE A 112 7.47 32.87 -4.05
CA ILE A 112 7.39 31.48 -3.61
C ILE A 112 8.50 30.69 -4.35
N PRO A 113 9.58 30.29 -3.66
CA PRO A 113 10.59 29.43 -4.26
C PRO A 113 10.02 28.02 -4.47
N VAL A 114 10.45 27.35 -5.53
CA VAL A 114 10.06 25.98 -5.88
C VAL A 114 11.32 25.15 -6.12
N ASP A 115 11.39 23.97 -5.52
CA ASP A 115 12.54 23.06 -5.60
C ASP A 115 12.62 22.25 -6.90
N PHE A 116 11.71 22.52 -7.85
CA PHE A 116 11.58 21.81 -9.11
C PHE A 116 11.53 22.77 -10.31
N PRO A 117 12.67 23.07 -10.95
CA PRO A 117 12.75 24.03 -12.05
C PRO A 117 11.91 23.66 -13.29
N GLN A 118 11.73 22.36 -13.58
CA GLN A 118 10.99 21.93 -14.77
C GLN A 118 9.48 22.21 -14.64
N LEU A 119 8.99 22.59 -13.46
CA LEU A 119 7.62 23.08 -13.27
C LEU A 119 7.32 24.26 -14.21
N PHE A 120 8.27 25.17 -14.41
CA PHE A 120 8.05 26.41 -15.15
C PHE A 120 7.91 26.19 -16.67
N GLU A 121 8.36 25.04 -17.17
CA GLU A 121 8.20 24.62 -18.56
C GLU A 121 6.85 23.90 -18.79
N ALA A 122 6.34 23.22 -17.76
CA ALA A 122 5.13 22.41 -17.84
C ALA A 122 3.83 23.19 -17.57
N VAL A 123 3.89 24.24 -16.75
CA VAL A 123 2.70 25.01 -16.34
C VAL A 123 2.30 26.03 -17.41
N HIS A 124 1.03 26.03 -17.78
CA HIS A 124 0.41 26.94 -18.72
C HIS A 124 -0.63 27.86 -18.06
N ALA A 125 -0.99 28.95 -18.75
CA ALA A 125 -2.01 29.86 -18.27
C ALA A 125 -3.36 29.13 -18.09
N GLY A 126 -4.00 29.34 -16.94
CA GLY A 126 -5.25 28.69 -16.55
C GLY A 126 -5.06 27.46 -15.64
N ASP A 127 -3.87 26.87 -15.63
CA ASP A 127 -3.58 25.69 -14.81
C ASP A 127 -3.72 25.97 -13.32
N ARG A 128 -4.15 24.94 -12.59
CA ARG A 128 -4.25 24.96 -11.14
C ARG A 128 -2.92 24.54 -10.53
N ILE A 129 -2.44 25.33 -9.58
CA ILE A 129 -1.28 24.99 -8.75
C ILE A 129 -1.79 24.85 -7.33
N LEU A 130 -1.75 23.64 -6.79
CA LEU A 130 -2.20 23.34 -5.45
C LEU A 130 -1.00 23.31 -4.51
N LEU A 131 -1.14 23.93 -3.34
CA LEU A 131 -0.09 23.94 -2.31
C LEU A 131 -0.65 23.34 -1.01
N ASP A 132 0.24 22.69 -0.24
CA ASP A 132 -0.11 22.06 1.04
C ASP A 132 -1.31 21.10 0.91
N ASP A 133 -1.18 20.11 0.03
CA ASP A 133 -2.18 19.07 -0.23
C ASP A 133 -3.55 19.65 -0.65
N GLY A 134 -3.52 20.72 -1.45
CA GLY A 134 -4.74 21.37 -1.96
C GLY A 134 -5.42 22.35 -1.01
N ARG A 135 -4.84 22.63 0.16
CA ARG A 135 -5.38 23.63 1.11
C ARG A 135 -5.28 25.05 0.57
N LEU A 136 -4.26 25.36 -0.21
CA LEU A 136 -4.16 26.60 -0.97
C LEU A 136 -4.20 26.29 -2.46
N VAL A 137 -4.85 27.18 -3.21
CA VAL A 137 -5.06 27.00 -4.65
C VAL A 137 -4.65 28.26 -5.35
N LEU A 138 -3.74 28.13 -6.32
CA LEU A 138 -3.38 29.19 -7.23
C LEU A 138 -3.86 28.86 -8.65
N ARG A 139 -4.06 29.89 -9.46
CA ARG A 139 -4.33 29.78 -10.90
C ARG A 139 -3.25 30.50 -11.66
N ALA A 140 -2.51 29.79 -12.51
CA ALA A 140 -1.47 30.38 -13.35
C ALA A 140 -2.10 31.43 -14.30
N GLN A 141 -1.57 32.65 -14.31
CA GLN A 141 -2.08 33.76 -15.14
C GLN A 141 -1.29 33.88 -16.44
N ALA A 142 0.04 33.74 -16.38
CA ALA A 142 0.91 33.66 -17.55
C ALA A 142 2.25 33.03 -17.16
N ALA A 143 2.70 32.04 -17.95
CA ALA A 143 4.11 31.78 -18.16
C ALA A 143 4.71 33.03 -18.87
N GLY A 144 5.94 33.44 -18.56
CA GLY A 144 6.62 34.55 -19.26
C GLY A 144 6.48 34.48 -20.79
N PRO A 145 6.54 35.61 -21.51
CA PRO A 145 5.88 35.79 -22.80
C PRO A 145 6.24 34.77 -23.88
N ALA A 146 5.19 34.28 -24.56
CA ALA A 146 5.25 33.66 -25.88
C ALA A 146 5.75 34.68 -26.91
N SER A 147 7.06 34.73 -27.12
CA SER A 147 7.69 35.43 -28.24
C SER A 147 8.92 34.64 -28.67
N HIS A 148 9.27 34.72 -29.95
CA HIS A 148 10.39 34.05 -30.61
C HIS A 148 11.79 34.37 -30.00
N ARG A 149 12.00 34.05 -28.72
CA ARG A 149 13.28 34.17 -28.01
C ARG A 149 13.55 32.86 -27.31
N ALA A 150 14.75 32.34 -27.56
CA ALA A 150 15.28 31.10 -27.04
C ALA A 150 15.73 31.23 -25.56
N GLU A 151 14.86 31.78 -24.70
CA GLU A 151 15.13 31.83 -23.25
C GLU A 151 14.00 31.07 -22.51
N PRO A 152 14.34 30.13 -21.62
CA PRO A 152 13.35 29.34 -20.88
C PRO A 152 12.48 30.24 -19.99
N VAL A 153 11.21 29.90 -19.80
CA VAL A 153 10.32 30.61 -18.88
C VAL A 153 10.85 30.40 -17.46
N GLU A 154 11.32 31.48 -16.82
CA GLU A 154 12.06 31.38 -15.55
C GLU A 154 11.20 31.57 -14.29
N ALA A 155 9.94 31.96 -14.46
CA ALA A 155 8.99 32.16 -13.37
C ALA A 155 7.55 32.12 -13.87
N VAL A 156 6.63 31.76 -12.98
CA VAL A 156 5.18 31.75 -13.24
C VAL A 156 4.49 32.72 -12.30
N THR A 157 3.66 33.60 -12.87
CA THR A 157 2.75 34.41 -12.07
C THR A 157 1.43 33.68 -11.89
N ALA A 158 0.89 33.69 -10.68
CA ALA A 158 -0.35 33.02 -10.35
C ALA A 158 -1.22 33.86 -9.43
N GLU A 159 -2.53 33.76 -9.62
CA GLU A 159 -3.53 34.35 -8.75
C GLU A 159 -3.91 33.37 -7.63
N VAL A 160 -3.97 33.84 -6.40
CA VAL A 160 -4.47 33.06 -5.28
C VAL A 160 -5.98 32.92 -5.40
N VAL A 161 -6.46 31.70 -5.60
CA VAL A 161 -7.90 31.36 -5.60
C VAL A 161 -8.36 31.03 -4.18
N ILE A 162 -7.60 30.19 -3.48
CA ILE A 162 -7.83 29.85 -2.07
C ILE A 162 -6.57 30.21 -1.29
N GLY A 163 -6.72 31.16 -0.37
CA GLY A 163 -5.64 31.67 0.49
C GLY A 163 -5.47 30.88 1.78
N GLY A 164 -4.42 31.20 2.52
CA GLY A 164 -4.04 30.51 3.76
C GLY A 164 -2.59 30.81 4.14
N GLU A 165 -2.12 30.17 5.21
CA GLU A 165 -0.71 30.21 5.58
C GLU A 165 0.11 29.19 4.78
N LEU A 166 1.19 29.64 4.15
CA LEU A 166 2.15 28.81 3.43
C LEU A 166 3.48 28.81 4.16
N SER A 167 4.02 27.63 4.45
CA SER A 167 5.35 27.44 5.04
C SER A 167 6.28 26.68 4.08
N SER A 168 7.55 26.59 4.44
CA SER A 168 8.57 25.90 3.65
C SER A 168 8.26 24.41 3.48
N HIS A 169 8.75 23.82 2.38
CA HIS A 169 8.71 22.38 2.09
C HIS A 169 7.31 21.76 1.94
N LYS A 170 6.27 22.59 1.83
CA LYS A 170 4.91 22.15 1.51
C LYS A 170 4.84 21.59 0.09
N GLY A 171 4.06 20.52 -0.10
CA GLY A 171 3.89 19.89 -1.41
C GLY A 171 3.24 20.82 -2.42
N ILE A 172 3.62 20.67 -3.69
CA ILE A 172 3.01 21.33 -4.84
C ILE A 172 2.45 20.25 -5.77
N ASN A 173 1.19 20.39 -6.14
CA ASN A 173 0.51 19.50 -7.07
C ASN A 173 -0.02 20.30 -8.27
N LEU A 174 -0.01 19.68 -9.44
CA LEU A 174 -0.39 20.31 -10.71
C LEU A 174 -1.44 19.45 -11.44
N PRO A 175 -2.71 19.44 -10.97
CA PRO A 175 -3.75 18.62 -11.55
C PRO A 175 -3.92 18.89 -13.05
N GLY A 176 -3.86 17.82 -13.84
CA GLY A 176 -4.00 17.89 -15.30
C GLY A 176 -2.74 18.30 -16.06
N VAL A 177 -1.66 18.66 -15.37
CA VAL A 177 -0.37 18.99 -16.00
C VAL A 177 0.48 17.73 -16.09
N ARG A 178 0.92 17.38 -17.31
CA ARG A 178 1.88 16.29 -17.51
C ARG A 178 3.28 16.78 -17.18
N LEU A 179 3.82 16.26 -16.09
CA LEU A 179 5.19 16.46 -15.69
C LEU A 179 6.02 15.26 -16.18
N ASP A 180 7.00 15.51 -17.05
CA ASP A 180 7.95 14.49 -17.50
C ASP A 180 9.02 14.26 -16.43
N ILE A 181 8.60 13.63 -15.33
CA ILE A 181 9.46 13.33 -14.18
C ILE A 181 9.51 11.82 -14.02
N PRO A 182 10.71 11.21 -14.00
CA PRO A 182 10.84 9.81 -13.65
C PRO A 182 10.21 9.55 -12.28
N ALA A 183 9.33 8.55 -12.19
CA ALA A 183 8.75 8.12 -10.91
C ALA A 183 9.82 7.62 -9.91
N PHE A 184 11.00 7.25 -10.42
CA PHE A 184 12.12 6.70 -9.67
C PHE A 184 13.31 7.66 -9.66
N THR A 185 13.57 8.28 -8.50
CA THR A 185 14.65 9.27 -8.33
C THR A 185 15.98 8.63 -7.92
N GLU A 186 17.08 9.39 -7.96
CA GLU A 186 18.38 8.94 -7.44
C GLU A 186 18.30 8.56 -5.95
N LYS A 187 17.59 9.38 -5.16
CA LYS A 187 17.31 9.09 -3.75
C LYS A 187 16.54 7.77 -3.60
N ASP A 188 15.50 7.55 -4.41
CA ASP A 188 14.73 6.30 -4.37
C ASP A 188 15.60 5.10 -4.74
N ALA A 189 16.59 5.26 -5.62
CA ALA A 189 17.53 4.20 -5.97
C ALA A 189 18.44 3.80 -4.80
N ASP A 190 18.93 4.78 -4.04
CA ASP A 190 19.74 4.52 -2.85
C ASP A 190 18.89 3.95 -1.70
N ASP A 191 17.69 4.49 -1.51
CA ASP A 191 16.72 3.97 -0.55
C ASP A 191 16.33 2.53 -0.88
N LEU A 192 16.03 2.22 -2.14
CA LEU A 192 15.68 0.87 -2.59
C LEU A 192 16.80 -0.13 -2.27
N LYS A 193 18.05 0.19 -2.63
CA LYS A 193 19.20 -0.67 -2.31
C LYS A 193 19.30 -0.90 -0.79
N PHE A 194 19.08 0.15 0.00
CA PHE A 194 19.12 0.04 1.45
C PHE A 194 17.99 -0.87 1.97
N GLY A 195 16.75 -0.68 1.54
CA GLY A 195 15.61 -1.53 1.91
C GLY A 195 15.78 -2.98 1.50
N LEU A 196 16.33 -3.24 0.31
CA LEU A 196 16.70 -4.59 -0.13
C LEU A 196 17.75 -5.22 0.81
N SER A 197 18.74 -4.45 1.27
CA SER A 197 19.74 -4.96 2.22
C SER A 197 19.16 -5.29 3.61
N LEU A 198 18.04 -4.67 3.98
CA LEU A 198 17.29 -4.97 5.20
C LEU A 198 16.37 -6.21 5.06
N GLY A 199 16.16 -6.72 3.85
CA GLY A 199 15.25 -7.84 3.60
C GLY A 199 13.79 -7.48 3.86
N VAL A 200 13.33 -6.33 3.37
CA VAL A 200 11.91 -5.95 3.39
C VAL A 200 11.06 -6.91 2.56
N GLU A 201 9.79 -7.09 2.93
CA GLU A 201 8.87 -8.00 2.23
C GLU A 201 8.15 -7.33 1.05
N ALA A 202 8.02 -6.00 1.08
CA ALA A 202 7.39 -5.21 0.03
C ALA A 202 8.07 -3.85 -0.15
N VAL A 203 8.05 -3.34 -1.38
CA VAL A 203 8.50 -2.00 -1.77
C VAL A 203 7.33 -1.31 -2.47
N ALA A 204 6.95 -0.14 -2.01
CA ALA A 204 5.95 0.71 -2.63
C ALA A 204 6.63 1.84 -3.42
N LEU A 205 6.30 1.94 -4.71
CA LEU A 205 6.80 2.96 -5.63
C LEU A 205 5.76 4.08 -5.77
N SER A 206 6.17 5.29 -5.43
CA SER A 206 5.33 6.50 -5.50
C SER A 206 5.18 7.01 -6.94
N PHE A 207 4.10 7.73 -7.20
CA PHE A 207 3.78 8.45 -8.44
C PHE A 207 3.85 7.61 -9.72
N VAL A 208 3.51 6.31 -9.64
CA VAL A 208 3.50 5.43 -10.81
C VAL A 208 2.39 5.86 -11.77
N GLN A 209 2.73 6.04 -13.04
CA GLN A 209 1.80 6.48 -14.09
C GLN A 209 1.73 5.50 -15.27
N SER A 210 2.75 4.65 -15.44
CA SER A 210 2.87 3.72 -16.56
C SER A 210 3.55 2.41 -16.15
N ALA A 211 3.49 1.40 -17.01
CA ALA A 211 4.27 0.18 -16.82
C ALA A 211 5.80 0.43 -16.89
N GLU A 212 6.25 1.44 -17.64
CA GLU A 212 7.68 1.77 -17.79
C GLU A 212 8.30 2.23 -16.46
N ASP A 213 7.58 3.06 -15.69
CA ASP A 213 7.97 3.50 -14.35
C ASP A 213 8.33 2.33 -13.43
N VAL A 214 7.61 1.22 -13.59
CA VAL A 214 7.76 -0.01 -12.78
C VAL A 214 8.90 -0.87 -13.28
N GLN A 215 9.16 -0.93 -14.60
CA GLN A 215 10.11 -1.86 -15.19
C GLN A 215 11.55 -1.64 -14.71
N ALA A 216 11.99 -0.39 -14.59
CA ALA A 216 13.33 -0.07 -14.09
C ALA A 216 13.53 -0.58 -12.65
N VAL A 217 12.56 -0.32 -11.77
CA VAL A 217 12.57 -0.76 -10.37
C VAL A 217 12.46 -2.27 -10.28
N ARG A 218 11.61 -2.89 -11.11
CA ARG A 218 11.41 -4.33 -11.19
C ARG A 218 12.71 -5.07 -11.51
N ALA A 219 13.52 -4.54 -12.42
CA ALA A 219 14.81 -5.13 -12.78
C ALA A 219 15.77 -5.16 -11.58
N ILE A 220 15.82 -4.06 -10.81
CA ILE A 220 16.64 -3.97 -9.58
C ILE A 220 16.13 -4.95 -8.52
N VAL A 221 14.81 -4.98 -8.28
CA VAL A 221 14.18 -5.87 -7.30
C VAL A 221 14.42 -7.34 -7.66
N LYS A 222 14.24 -7.74 -8.92
CA LYS A 222 14.42 -9.13 -9.39
C LYS A 222 15.88 -9.62 -9.35
N ALA A 223 16.86 -8.72 -9.34
CA ALA A 223 18.26 -9.09 -9.14
C ALA A 223 18.51 -9.79 -7.79
N GLY A 224 17.59 -9.61 -6.82
CA GLY A 224 17.58 -10.32 -5.53
C GLY A 224 17.12 -11.79 -5.56
N GLY A 225 16.65 -12.31 -6.71
CA GLY A 225 16.28 -13.72 -6.87
C GLY A 225 14.84 -14.07 -6.48
N GLU A 226 14.58 -15.34 -6.16
CA GLU A 226 13.22 -15.88 -5.90
C GLU A 226 12.51 -15.26 -4.67
N ASN A 227 13.30 -14.69 -3.75
CA ASN A 227 12.81 -14.08 -2.51
C ASN A 227 12.75 -12.55 -2.57
N SER A 228 12.83 -11.96 -3.76
CA SER A 228 12.66 -10.51 -3.94
C SER A 228 11.34 -9.99 -3.33
N PRO A 229 11.33 -8.78 -2.77
CA PRO A 229 10.12 -8.18 -2.22
C PRO A 229 9.03 -7.99 -3.28
N LEU A 230 7.79 -7.92 -2.81
CA LEU A 230 6.66 -7.52 -3.64
C LEU A 230 6.80 -6.05 -4.05
N LEU A 231 6.58 -5.75 -5.33
CA LEU A 231 6.55 -4.39 -5.84
C LEU A 231 5.11 -3.90 -5.89
N ILE A 232 4.82 -2.84 -5.15
CA ILE A 232 3.50 -2.23 -4.99
C ILE A 232 3.50 -0.87 -5.70
N ALA A 233 2.68 -0.67 -6.73
CA ALA A 233 2.53 0.65 -7.34
C ALA A 233 1.54 1.50 -6.55
N LYS A 234 1.94 2.72 -6.18
CA LYS A 234 1.05 3.70 -5.56
C LYS A 234 0.34 4.49 -6.65
N LEU A 235 -0.98 4.35 -6.71
CA LEU A 235 -1.82 4.99 -7.71
C LEU A 235 -2.28 6.34 -7.16
N GLU A 236 -1.46 7.35 -7.43
CA GLU A 236 -1.57 8.71 -6.87
C GLU A 236 -2.04 9.74 -7.90
N ARG A 237 -2.17 9.35 -9.18
CA ARG A 237 -2.50 10.26 -10.29
C ARG A 237 -3.57 9.66 -11.22
N PRO A 238 -4.43 10.49 -11.83
CA PRO A 238 -5.42 10.06 -12.82
C PRO A 238 -4.81 9.28 -14.00
N ALA A 239 -3.62 9.67 -14.47
CA ALA A 239 -2.94 8.97 -15.57
C ALA A 239 -2.70 7.48 -15.28
N ALA A 240 -2.49 7.11 -14.01
CA ALA A 240 -2.32 5.71 -13.62
C ALA A 240 -3.62 4.89 -13.79
N LEU A 241 -4.79 5.54 -13.76
CA LEU A 241 -6.08 4.89 -14.01
C LEU A 241 -6.35 4.67 -15.50
N GLU A 242 -5.77 5.50 -16.37
CA GLU A 242 -5.78 5.31 -17.82
C GLU A 242 -4.92 4.10 -18.21
N ASN A 243 -3.78 3.93 -17.54
CA ASN A 243 -2.81 2.84 -17.76
C ASN A 243 -2.94 1.69 -16.75
N LEU A 244 -4.09 1.56 -16.07
CA LEU A 244 -4.23 0.65 -14.94
C LEU A 244 -3.91 -0.81 -15.31
N ASP A 245 -4.36 -1.26 -16.47
CA ASP A 245 -4.18 -2.63 -16.92
C ASP A 245 -2.72 -3.02 -17.09
N GLU A 246 -1.91 -2.17 -17.74
CA GLU A 246 -0.49 -2.43 -17.97
C GLU A 246 0.34 -2.33 -16.67
N ILE A 247 -0.02 -1.39 -15.78
CA ILE A 247 0.61 -1.27 -14.46
C ILE A 247 0.38 -2.55 -13.67
N LEU A 248 -0.87 -3.05 -13.64
CA LEU A 248 -1.21 -4.28 -12.92
C LEU A 248 -0.43 -5.49 -13.45
N GLU A 249 -0.14 -5.58 -14.75
CA GLU A 249 0.73 -6.65 -15.28
C GLU A 249 2.17 -6.55 -14.79
N ALA A 250 2.69 -5.33 -14.57
CA ALA A 250 4.08 -5.10 -14.17
C ALA A 250 4.34 -5.24 -12.66
N VAL A 251 3.30 -5.19 -11.81
CA VAL A 251 3.40 -5.16 -10.34
C VAL A 251 2.91 -6.43 -9.66
N ASP A 252 3.24 -6.59 -8.38
CA ASP A 252 2.71 -7.66 -7.52
C ASP A 252 1.48 -7.19 -6.72
N GLY A 253 1.34 -5.87 -6.57
CA GLY A 253 0.20 -5.23 -5.95
C GLY A 253 0.13 -3.74 -6.23
N VAL A 254 -0.92 -3.12 -5.72
CA VAL A 254 -1.18 -1.68 -5.83
C VAL A 254 -1.59 -1.09 -4.50
N MET A 255 -1.39 0.21 -4.35
CA MET A 255 -1.86 0.99 -3.22
C MET A 255 -2.75 2.13 -3.73
N VAL A 256 -4.00 2.16 -3.25
CA VAL A 256 -4.93 3.27 -3.51
C VAL A 256 -4.56 4.41 -2.56
N ALA A 257 -3.77 5.37 -3.04
CA ALA A 257 -3.28 6.49 -2.24
C ALA A 257 -4.23 7.69 -2.36
N ARG A 258 -5.29 7.67 -1.56
CA ARG A 258 -6.47 8.54 -1.71
C ARG A 258 -6.20 10.01 -1.43
N GLY A 259 -5.25 10.30 -0.52
CA GLY A 259 -4.78 11.64 -0.23
C GLY A 259 -4.21 12.30 -1.49
N ASP A 260 -3.13 11.72 -2.04
CA ASP A 260 -2.50 12.26 -3.25
C ASP A 260 -3.44 12.21 -4.47
N LEU A 261 -4.18 11.11 -4.65
CA LEU A 261 -5.12 10.97 -5.76
C LEU A 261 -6.25 12.01 -5.68
N GLY A 262 -6.79 12.29 -4.49
CA GLY A 262 -7.84 13.29 -4.26
C GLY A 262 -7.36 14.74 -4.34
N VAL A 263 -6.05 14.97 -4.34
CA VAL A 263 -5.47 16.28 -4.70
C VAL A 263 -5.46 16.46 -6.21
N GLU A 264 -5.17 15.39 -6.96
CA GLU A 264 -5.04 15.39 -8.42
C GLU A 264 -6.38 15.21 -9.17
N MET A 265 -7.43 14.74 -8.50
CA MET A 265 -8.76 14.51 -9.09
C MET A 265 -9.89 15.13 -8.24
N PRO A 266 -11.08 15.40 -8.81
CA PRO A 266 -12.23 15.84 -8.04
C PRO A 266 -12.57 14.84 -6.93
N PRO A 267 -12.84 15.30 -5.68
CA PRO A 267 -13.09 14.40 -4.55
C PRO A 267 -14.31 13.49 -4.76
N GLU A 268 -15.30 13.93 -5.54
CA GLU A 268 -16.47 13.12 -5.93
C GLU A 268 -16.14 11.92 -6.83
N ASP A 269 -15.00 11.96 -7.55
CA ASP A 269 -14.58 10.89 -8.46
C ASP A 269 -13.70 9.83 -7.77
N VAL A 270 -13.03 10.18 -6.66
CA VAL A 270 -12.12 9.30 -5.91
C VAL A 270 -12.78 7.98 -5.47
N PRO A 271 -14.03 7.96 -4.95
CA PRO A 271 -14.67 6.70 -4.56
C PRO A 271 -14.85 5.73 -5.74
N GLY A 272 -15.14 6.25 -6.94
CA GLY A 272 -15.25 5.45 -8.14
C GLY A 272 -13.90 4.87 -8.58
N ALA A 273 -12.85 5.69 -8.53
CA ALA A 273 -11.48 5.26 -8.82
C ALA A 273 -10.99 4.17 -7.85
N GLN A 274 -11.20 4.33 -6.54
CA GLN A 274 -10.87 3.32 -5.53
C GLN A 274 -11.51 1.96 -5.88
N LYS A 275 -12.82 1.94 -6.15
CA LYS A 275 -13.54 0.71 -6.48
C LYS A 275 -12.98 0.04 -7.72
N ARG A 276 -12.73 0.82 -8.78
CA ARG A 276 -12.14 0.31 -10.02
C ARG A 276 -10.76 -0.30 -9.78
N ILE A 277 -9.88 0.38 -9.04
CA ILE A 277 -8.55 -0.14 -8.71
C ILE A 277 -8.64 -1.47 -7.96
N ILE A 278 -9.45 -1.52 -6.90
CA ILE A 278 -9.58 -2.72 -6.06
C ILE A 278 -10.13 -3.89 -6.87
N GLN A 279 -11.16 -3.66 -7.70
CA GLN A 279 -11.76 -4.68 -8.55
C GLN A 279 -10.77 -5.25 -9.56
N GLU A 280 -10.10 -4.40 -10.33
CA GLU A 280 -9.14 -4.85 -11.35
C GLU A 280 -7.92 -5.54 -10.72
N ALA A 281 -7.43 -5.05 -9.57
CA ALA A 281 -6.36 -5.69 -8.83
C ALA A 281 -6.75 -7.09 -8.35
N ASN A 282 -7.96 -7.25 -7.78
CA ASN A 282 -8.48 -8.54 -7.36
C ASN A 282 -8.67 -9.50 -8.53
N ARG A 283 -9.23 -9.02 -9.66
CA ARG A 283 -9.42 -9.79 -10.89
C ARG A 283 -8.11 -10.37 -11.42
N LYS A 284 -7.03 -9.59 -11.36
CA LYS A 284 -5.67 -9.98 -11.78
C LYS A 284 -4.83 -10.64 -10.68
N GLY A 285 -5.42 -10.95 -9.54
CA GLY A 285 -4.75 -11.62 -8.41
C GLY A 285 -3.65 -10.78 -7.73
N LYS A 286 -3.70 -9.45 -7.82
CA LYS A 286 -2.71 -8.50 -7.29
C LYS A 286 -3.10 -8.00 -5.91
N ILE A 287 -2.16 -7.91 -4.97
CA ILE A 287 -2.44 -7.38 -3.63
C ILE A 287 -2.90 -5.91 -3.74
N VAL A 288 -3.89 -5.49 -2.96
CA VAL A 288 -4.36 -4.12 -2.93
C VAL A 288 -4.43 -3.58 -1.50
N ILE A 289 -3.84 -2.41 -1.31
CA ILE A 289 -3.81 -1.68 -0.03
C ILE A 289 -4.61 -0.39 -0.21
N THR A 290 -5.63 -0.17 0.62
CA THR A 290 -6.35 1.12 0.68
C THR A 290 -5.67 2.01 1.72
N ALA A 291 -5.19 3.18 1.28
CA ALA A 291 -4.29 4.02 2.05
C ALA A 291 -4.76 5.45 2.23
N THR A 292 -4.25 6.08 3.31
CA THR A 292 -4.45 7.48 3.73
C THR A 292 -5.88 7.83 4.11
N GLN A 293 -6.07 8.79 5.03
CA GLN A 293 -7.40 9.28 5.46
C GLN A 293 -8.35 8.17 5.94
N MET A 294 -7.82 7.11 6.57
CA MET A 294 -8.65 6.01 7.06
C MET A 294 -9.26 6.35 8.42
N LEU A 295 -8.43 6.74 9.40
CA LEU A 295 -8.85 7.16 10.74
C LEU A 295 -8.15 8.48 11.14
N GLU A 296 -8.05 9.43 10.22
CA GLU A 296 -7.27 10.68 10.35
C GLU A 296 -7.53 11.43 11.67
N SER A 297 -8.79 11.53 12.10
CA SER A 297 -9.16 12.20 13.35
C SER A 297 -8.49 11.57 14.59
N MET A 298 -8.11 10.30 14.51
CA MET A 298 -7.44 9.58 15.59
C MET A 298 -5.96 9.97 15.80
N ILE A 299 -5.41 10.83 14.93
CA ILE A 299 -4.15 11.53 15.23
C ILE A 299 -4.30 12.34 16.53
N HIS A 300 -5.48 12.93 16.77
CA HIS A 300 -5.74 13.83 17.89
C HIS A 300 -6.88 13.39 18.80
N ALA A 301 -7.70 12.40 18.41
CA ALA A 301 -8.83 11.92 19.18
C ALA A 301 -8.74 10.40 19.47
N PRO A 302 -9.24 9.93 20.62
CA PRO A 302 -9.20 8.49 20.96
C PRO A 302 -10.24 7.66 20.19
N LEU A 303 -11.14 8.30 19.44
CA LEU A 303 -12.20 7.66 18.66
C LEU A 303 -12.31 8.32 17.29
N PRO A 304 -12.62 7.54 16.23
CA PRO A 304 -12.82 8.08 14.90
C PRO A 304 -14.20 8.70 14.77
N THR A 305 -14.38 9.45 13.70
CA THR A 305 -15.70 9.88 13.23
C THR A 305 -16.48 8.70 12.66
N ARG A 306 -17.82 8.85 12.58
CA ARG A 306 -18.67 7.86 11.89
C ARG A 306 -18.38 7.78 10.40
N ALA A 307 -17.93 8.89 9.79
CA ALA A 307 -17.57 8.93 8.39
C ALA A 307 -16.33 8.07 8.10
N GLU A 308 -15.30 8.19 8.93
CA GLU A 308 -14.08 7.36 8.84
C GLU A 308 -14.39 5.88 9.06
N ALA A 309 -15.20 5.53 10.08
CA ALA A 309 -15.60 4.14 10.29
C ALA A 309 -16.37 3.56 9.09
N SER A 310 -17.24 4.36 8.47
CA SER A 310 -17.95 4.00 7.24
C SER A 310 -16.99 3.82 6.07
N ASP A 311 -16.00 4.69 5.93
CA ASP A 311 -15.01 4.66 4.85
C ASP A 311 -14.13 3.40 4.92
N VAL A 312 -13.59 3.08 6.11
CA VAL A 312 -12.86 1.82 6.34
C VAL A 312 -13.72 0.60 6.01
N ALA A 313 -14.96 0.55 6.48
CA ALA A 313 -15.86 -0.56 6.21
C ALA A 313 -16.13 -0.73 4.71
N ASN A 314 -16.31 0.38 3.97
CA ASN A 314 -16.51 0.33 2.53
C ASN A 314 -15.28 -0.15 1.76
N ALA A 315 -14.06 0.20 2.20
CA ALA A 315 -12.84 -0.36 1.61
C ALA A 315 -12.77 -1.90 1.77
N VAL A 316 -13.24 -2.42 2.91
CA VAL A 316 -13.38 -3.87 3.13
C VAL A 316 -14.45 -4.47 2.21
N TYR A 317 -15.63 -3.85 2.09
CA TYR A 317 -16.69 -4.32 1.18
C TYR A 317 -16.29 -4.28 -0.30
N ASP A 318 -15.43 -3.33 -0.68
CA ASP A 318 -14.85 -3.24 -2.02
C ASP A 318 -13.87 -4.40 -2.29
N GLY A 319 -13.38 -5.06 -1.25
CA GLY A 319 -12.52 -6.23 -1.34
C GLY A 319 -11.04 -5.91 -1.19
N THR A 320 -10.67 -4.85 -0.47
CA THR A 320 -9.25 -4.54 -0.19
C THR A 320 -8.56 -5.68 0.56
N ASP A 321 -7.27 -5.95 0.28
CA ASP A 321 -6.54 -6.93 1.10
C ASP A 321 -6.07 -6.32 2.40
N ALA A 322 -5.78 -5.02 2.39
CA ALA A 322 -5.26 -4.33 3.56
C ALA A 322 -5.73 -2.87 3.63
N VAL A 323 -5.86 -2.38 4.85
CA VAL A 323 -6.14 -0.99 5.18
C VAL A 323 -4.92 -0.38 5.87
N MET A 324 -4.58 0.88 5.57
CA MET A 324 -3.35 1.50 6.03
C MET A 324 -3.55 2.74 6.90
N LEU A 325 -2.88 2.75 8.05
CA LEU A 325 -2.71 3.90 8.94
C LEU A 325 -1.38 4.60 8.63
N SER A 326 -1.44 5.93 8.54
CA SER A 326 -0.34 6.83 8.19
C SER A 326 0.12 7.63 9.42
N ALA A 327 -0.36 8.86 9.57
CA ALA A 327 0.03 9.73 10.67
C ALA A 327 -0.53 9.23 12.02
N GLU A 328 -1.67 8.52 11.99
CA GLU A 328 -2.35 7.96 13.16
C GLU A 328 -1.40 7.14 14.03
N THR A 329 -0.55 6.31 13.40
CA THR A 329 0.41 5.45 14.11
C THR A 329 1.81 6.02 14.14
N ALA A 330 2.20 6.83 13.15
CA ALA A 330 3.56 7.35 13.08
C ALA A 330 3.83 8.49 14.07
N VAL A 331 2.88 9.42 14.21
CA VAL A 331 3.03 10.65 15.01
C VAL A 331 1.81 10.99 15.87
N GLY A 332 0.71 10.25 15.72
CA GLY A 332 -0.54 10.48 16.44
C GLY A 332 -0.45 10.20 17.93
N ALA A 333 -1.41 10.75 18.68
CA ALA A 333 -1.50 10.57 20.13
C ALA A 333 -2.04 9.19 20.55
N TYR A 334 -2.68 8.47 19.64
CA TYR A 334 -3.40 7.21 19.91
C TYR A 334 -3.02 6.08 18.93
N PRO A 335 -1.73 5.72 18.79
CA PRO A 335 -1.28 4.79 17.77
C PRO A 335 -1.83 3.37 17.96
N VAL A 336 -1.84 2.87 19.20
CA VAL A 336 -2.31 1.51 19.52
C VAL A 336 -3.83 1.42 19.40
N GLU A 337 -4.53 2.44 19.88
CA GLU A 337 -5.99 2.54 19.81
C GLU A 337 -6.47 2.67 18.36
N SER A 338 -5.70 3.35 17.50
CA SER A 338 -5.99 3.44 16.06
C SER A 338 -5.95 2.06 15.39
N VAL A 339 -4.92 1.25 15.67
CA VAL A 339 -4.85 -0.14 15.18
C VAL A 339 -6.00 -0.99 15.74
N ALA A 340 -6.26 -0.90 17.05
CA ALA A 340 -7.34 -1.66 17.68
C ALA A 340 -8.73 -1.26 17.16
N MET A 341 -8.93 0.02 16.84
CA MET A 341 -10.17 0.50 16.23
C MET A 341 -10.30 0.01 14.79
N MET A 342 -9.22 0.08 14.00
CA MET A 342 -9.18 -0.48 12.66
C MET A 342 -9.54 -1.97 12.66
N ASP A 343 -8.96 -2.76 13.55
CA ASP A 343 -9.28 -4.20 13.71
C ASP A 343 -10.77 -4.44 14.00
N ARG A 344 -11.36 -3.66 14.91
CA ARG A 344 -12.81 -3.76 15.21
C ARG A 344 -13.69 -3.44 14.00
N ILE A 345 -13.37 -2.37 13.26
CA ILE A 345 -14.16 -1.98 12.08
C ILE A 345 -14.05 -3.04 10.99
N VAL A 346 -12.83 -3.53 10.73
CA VAL A 346 -12.60 -4.57 9.72
C VAL A 346 -13.38 -5.84 10.06
N ARG A 347 -13.29 -6.33 11.31
CA ARG A 347 -14.02 -7.53 11.74
C ARG A 347 -15.53 -7.38 11.61
N GLN A 348 -16.07 -6.21 11.95
CA GLN A 348 -17.50 -5.94 11.79
C GLN A 348 -17.89 -5.94 10.31
N ALA A 349 -17.11 -5.27 9.45
CA ALA A 349 -17.35 -5.26 8.02
C ALA A 349 -17.25 -6.67 7.40
N GLU A 350 -16.30 -7.50 7.84
CA GLU A 350 -16.19 -8.89 7.40
C GLU A 350 -17.38 -9.74 7.81
N ALA A 351 -17.93 -9.53 9.00
CA ALA A 351 -19.14 -10.21 9.44
C ALA A 351 -20.38 -9.85 8.62
N ASP A 352 -20.40 -8.64 8.04
CA ASP A 352 -21.49 -8.16 7.17
C ASP A 352 -21.17 -8.31 5.67
N ALA A 353 -20.02 -8.89 5.30
CA ALA A 353 -19.54 -8.95 3.92
C ALA A 353 -20.45 -9.77 3.00
N ASP A 354 -21.14 -10.79 3.50
CA ASP A 354 -22.10 -11.56 2.69
C ASP A 354 -23.32 -10.72 2.25
N LYS A 355 -23.63 -9.64 2.98
CA LYS A 355 -24.76 -8.74 2.68
C LYS A 355 -24.36 -7.56 1.82
N TRP A 356 -23.19 -6.96 2.10
CA TRP A 356 -22.78 -5.68 1.51
C TRP A 356 -21.54 -5.77 0.63
N GLY A 357 -20.75 -6.84 0.80
CA GLY A 357 -19.55 -7.07 0.04
C GLY A 357 -19.85 -7.28 -1.43
N ARG A 358 -18.98 -6.73 -2.28
CA ARG A 358 -19.07 -6.88 -3.74
C ARG A 358 -17.93 -7.75 -4.27
N GLY A 359 -17.52 -8.74 -3.48
CA GLY A 359 -16.39 -9.60 -3.81
C GLY A 359 -16.56 -10.25 -5.17
N GLN A 360 -15.76 -9.82 -6.15
CA GLN A 360 -15.66 -10.49 -7.44
C GLN A 360 -14.65 -11.63 -7.32
N ALA A 361 -14.98 -12.78 -7.92
CA ALA A 361 -14.09 -13.93 -7.95
C ALA A 361 -12.86 -13.65 -8.84
N LEU A 362 -11.72 -14.23 -8.46
CA LEU A 362 -10.53 -14.30 -9.30
C LEU A 362 -10.88 -14.84 -10.70
N GLU A 363 -10.64 -14.07 -11.75
CA GLU A 363 -10.77 -14.57 -13.13
C GLU A 363 -9.64 -15.57 -13.43
N ALA A 364 -9.97 -16.71 -14.04
CA ALA A 364 -8.94 -17.45 -14.76
C ALA A 364 -8.73 -16.76 -16.09
N GLY A 365 -7.49 -16.38 -16.36
CA GLY A 365 -7.05 -16.31 -17.75
C GLY A 365 -7.20 -17.67 -18.42
N GLU A 366 -7.34 -17.66 -19.74
CA GLU A 366 -7.22 -18.89 -20.52
C GLU A 366 -5.85 -19.53 -20.22
N HIS A 367 -5.85 -20.80 -19.78
CA HIS A 367 -4.65 -21.61 -19.45
C HIS A 367 -3.93 -21.30 -18.11
N ASP A 368 -4.61 -20.74 -17.09
CA ASP A 368 -4.07 -20.69 -15.72
C ASP A 368 -4.59 -21.85 -14.85
N ASP A 369 -3.92 -23.00 -14.91
CA ASP A 369 -4.24 -24.20 -14.11
C ASP A 369 -4.21 -23.90 -12.61
N ALA A 370 -3.29 -23.04 -12.16
CA ALA A 370 -3.16 -22.69 -10.75
C ALA A 370 -4.39 -21.93 -10.25
N ALA A 371 -4.86 -20.94 -11.02
CA ALA A 371 -6.09 -20.23 -10.73
C ALA A 371 -7.32 -21.14 -10.77
N ALA A 372 -7.35 -22.11 -11.70
CA ALA A 372 -8.44 -23.09 -11.79
C ALA A 372 -8.52 -24.01 -10.57
N ILE A 373 -7.39 -24.55 -10.12
CA ILE A 373 -7.33 -25.40 -8.91
C ILE A 373 -7.69 -24.61 -7.66
N VAL A 374 -7.22 -23.37 -7.55
CA VAL A 374 -7.57 -22.48 -6.44
C VAL A 374 -9.09 -22.21 -6.39
N ARG A 375 -9.73 -22.00 -7.54
CA ARG A 375 -11.21 -21.88 -7.58
C ARG A 375 -11.91 -23.19 -7.21
N ALA A 376 -11.41 -24.34 -7.66
CA ALA A 376 -11.97 -25.62 -7.26
C ALA A 376 -11.84 -25.83 -5.75
N ALA A 377 -10.70 -25.49 -5.15
CA ALA A 377 -10.48 -25.55 -3.71
C ALA A 377 -11.41 -24.60 -2.93
N ARG A 378 -11.66 -23.40 -3.46
CA ARG A 378 -12.67 -22.47 -2.91
C ARG A 378 -14.06 -23.12 -2.91
N GLU A 379 -14.46 -23.78 -3.99
CA GLU A 379 -15.78 -24.43 -4.02
C GLU A 379 -15.89 -25.62 -3.06
N LEU A 380 -14.82 -26.40 -2.91
CA LEU A 380 -14.78 -27.45 -1.89
C LEU A 380 -14.95 -26.88 -0.47
N ALA A 381 -14.49 -25.66 -0.21
CA ALA A 381 -14.64 -25.02 1.09
C ALA A 381 -16.09 -24.60 1.44
N HIS A 382 -17.03 -24.69 0.50
CA HIS A 382 -18.45 -24.52 0.80
C HIS A 382 -19.12 -25.79 1.33
N ASP A 383 -18.44 -26.95 1.33
CA ASP A 383 -18.93 -28.15 2.00
C ASP A 383 -18.99 -27.92 3.53
N ARG A 384 -20.02 -28.45 4.17
CA ARG A 384 -20.34 -28.20 5.59
C ARG A 384 -19.25 -28.66 6.55
N ASP A 385 -18.49 -29.68 6.14
CA ASP A 385 -17.51 -30.35 6.99
C ASP A 385 -16.10 -29.73 6.78
N VAL A 386 -15.92 -28.83 5.81
CA VAL A 386 -14.64 -28.14 5.56
C VAL A 386 -14.49 -26.93 6.48
N GLU A 387 -13.42 -26.95 7.29
CA GLU A 387 -13.16 -25.92 8.29
C GLU A 387 -11.96 -25.04 7.93
N ALA A 388 -11.09 -25.46 7.01
CA ALA A 388 -9.94 -24.67 6.54
C ALA A 388 -9.43 -25.11 5.15
N ILE A 389 -8.63 -24.24 4.51
CA ILE A 389 -7.81 -24.59 3.35
C ILE A 389 -6.33 -24.56 3.76
N ALA A 390 -5.61 -25.66 3.59
CA ALA A 390 -4.17 -25.76 3.82
C ALA A 390 -3.41 -25.60 2.50
N VAL A 391 -2.63 -24.55 2.38
CA VAL A 391 -1.83 -24.25 1.18
C VAL A 391 -0.35 -24.48 1.49
N PHE A 392 0.30 -25.39 0.75
CA PHE A 392 1.75 -25.54 0.82
C PHE A 392 2.43 -24.66 -0.24
N THR A 393 3.38 -23.84 0.18
CA THR A 393 3.99 -22.84 -0.70
C THR A 393 5.42 -22.50 -0.29
N ARG A 394 6.30 -22.30 -1.29
CA ARG A 394 7.68 -21.83 -1.06
C ARG A 394 7.84 -20.34 -1.35
N SER A 395 7.23 -19.85 -2.43
CA SER A 395 7.31 -18.43 -2.85
C SER A 395 6.16 -17.57 -2.32
N GLY A 396 5.09 -18.20 -1.82
CA GLY A 396 3.86 -17.53 -1.38
C GLY A 396 2.79 -17.42 -2.47
N ARG A 397 3.13 -17.60 -3.75
CA ARG A 397 2.20 -17.37 -4.88
C ARG A 397 0.87 -18.09 -4.75
N THR A 398 0.87 -19.39 -4.41
CA THR A 398 -0.37 -20.16 -4.25
C THR A 398 -1.26 -19.62 -3.12
N ALA A 399 -0.67 -19.18 -2.01
CA ALA A 399 -1.42 -18.63 -0.89
C ALA A 399 -2.02 -17.26 -1.23
N VAL A 400 -1.29 -16.44 -2.01
CA VAL A 400 -1.83 -15.19 -2.56
C VAL A 400 -2.98 -15.47 -3.54
N LEU A 401 -2.84 -16.41 -4.47
CA LEU A 401 -3.95 -16.79 -5.35
C LEU A 401 -5.15 -17.29 -4.55
N MET A 402 -4.93 -18.11 -3.52
CA MET A 402 -5.99 -18.61 -2.66
C MET A 402 -6.70 -17.48 -1.90
N SER A 403 -5.94 -16.53 -1.37
CA SER A 403 -6.44 -15.29 -0.75
C SER A 403 -7.36 -14.52 -1.70
N LYS A 404 -7.03 -14.47 -2.99
CA LYS A 404 -7.79 -13.77 -4.03
C LYS A 404 -9.06 -14.48 -4.46
N ALA A 405 -9.15 -15.79 -4.26
CA ALA A 405 -10.43 -16.49 -4.43
C ALA A 405 -11.42 -16.19 -3.29
N ARG A 406 -10.98 -15.51 -2.22
CA ARG A 406 -11.81 -15.09 -1.09
C ARG A 406 -12.64 -16.24 -0.48
N PRO A 407 -12.03 -17.36 -0.03
CA PRO A 407 -12.77 -18.47 0.56
C PRO A 407 -13.50 -18.05 1.84
N CYS A 408 -14.62 -18.73 2.11
CA CYS A 408 -15.41 -18.54 3.32
C CYS A 408 -14.67 -19.00 4.58
N VAL A 409 -13.83 -20.05 4.46
CA VAL A 409 -13.01 -20.62 5.55
C VAL A 409 -11.60 -19.99 5.62
N PRO A 410 -10.88 -20.11 6.75
CA PRO A 410 -9.50 -19.66 6.89
C PRO A 410 -8.53 -20.33 5.90
N VAL A 411 -7.51 -19.59 5.46
CA VAL A 411 -6.41 -20.10 4.63
C VAL A 411 -5.15 -20.24 5.47
N LEU A 412 -4.69 -21.46 5.69
CA LEU A 412 -3.47 -21.78 6.42
C LEU A 412 -2.34 -22.01 5.42
N ALA A 413 -1.33 -21.14 5.42
CA ALA A 413 -0.23 -21.22 4.46
C ALA A 413 1.04 -21.80 5.10
N PHE A 414 1.43 -22.99 4.68
CA PHE A 414 2.58 -23.72 5.18
C PHE A 414 3.80 -23.48 4.29
N THR A 415 4.88 -22.98 4.88
CA THR A 415 6.13 -22.66 4.16
C THR A 415 7.36 -23.05 4.97
N PRO A 416 8.43 -23.55 4.33
CA PRO A 416 9.74 -23.72 4.96
C PRO A 416 10.64 -22.48 4.85
N VAL A 417 10.17 -21.43 4.15
CA VAL A 417 10.92 -20.20 3.87
C VAL A 417 10.41 -19.09 4.78
N GLU A 418 11.31 -18.55 5.59
CA GLU A 418 11.04 -17.48 6.56
C GLU A 418 10.63 -16.16 5.88
N GLU A 419 11.23 -15.82 4.74
CA GLU A 419 10.86 -14.65 3.93
C GLU A 419 9.41 -14.73 3.47
N THR A 420 9.00 -15.91 3.01
CA THR A 420 7.63 -16.19 2.57
C THR A 420 6.66 -16.14 3.75
N TYR A 421 7.03 -16.69 4.91
CA TYR A 421 6.22 -16.60 6.14
C TYR A 421 5.91 -15.15 6.49
N ARG A 422 6.92 -14.28 6.47
CA ARG A 422 6.76 -12.85 6.76
C ARG A 422 5.94 -12.15 5.69
N ARG A 423 6.22 -12.41 4.41
CA ARG A 423 5.53 -11.78 3.26
C ARG A 423 4.03 -12.07 3.25
N LEU A 424 3.64 -13.28 3.62
CA LEU A 424 2.24 -13.70 3.66
C LEU A 424 1.42 -12.97 4.73
N ALA A 425 2.04 -12.20 5.63
CA ALA A 425 1.33 -11.26 6.50
C ALA A 425 0.53 -10.20 5.70
N LEU A 426 0.89 -9.90 4.45
CA LEU A 426 0.14 -9.00 3.56
C LEU A 426 -1.09 -9.65 2.91
N ALA A 427 -1.19 -10.98 2.88
CA ALA A 427 -2.20 -11.68 2.09
C ALA A 427 -3.51 -11.82 2.88
N TRP A 428 -4.60 -11.24 2.38
CA TRP A 428 -5.93 -11.29 3.01
C TRP A 428 -6.34 -12.71 3.38
N GLY A 429 -6.86 -12.90 4.60
CA GLY A 429 -7.39 -14.18 5.07
C GLY A 429 -6.36 -15.31 5.21
N VAL A 430 -5.08 -15.03 5.01
CA VAL A 430 -3.98 -16.01 5.14
C VAL A 430 -3.36 -15.92 6.53
N THR A 431 -3.22 -17.07 7.16
CA THR A 431 -2.45 -17.28 8.39
C THR A 431 -1.25 -18.17 8.06
N PRO A 432 -0.02 -17.63 8.03
CA PRO A 432 1.16 -18.39 7.66
C PRO A 432 1.72 -19.21 8.84
N HIS A 433 2.30 -20.37 8.51
CA HIS A 433 2.96 -21.29 9.43
C HIS A 433 4.33 -21.69 8.87
N ILE A 434 5.37 -21.54 9.69
CA ILE A 434 6.70 -22.06 9.37
C ILE A 434 6.72 -23.57 9.68
N VAL A 435 7.08 -24.39 8.68
CA VAL A 435 7.18 -25.85 8.82
C VAL A 435 8.41 -26.38 8.11
N PRO A 436 8.94 -27.57 8.51
CA PRO A 436 9.97 -28.24 7.75
C PRO A 436 9.57 -28.49 6.29
N PHE A 437 10.57 -28.69 5.45
CA PHE A 437 10.35 -29.08 4.06
C PHE A 437 9.63 -30.43 3.96
N ALA A 438 8.56 -30.50 3.16
CA ALA A 438 7.82 -31.73 2.88
C ALA A 438 7.94 -32.10 1.39
N ASP A 439 8.33 -33.33 1.11
CA ASP A 439 8.52 -33.91 -0.24
C ASP A 439 7.41 -34.88 -0.64
N THR A 440 6.48 -35.17 0.27
CA THR A 440 5.36 -36.12 0.11
C THR A 440 4.05 -35.53 0.64
N VAL A 441 2.93 -36.04 0.14
CA VAL A 441 1.59 -35.61 0.60
C VAL A 441 1.35 -36.03 2.05
N GLU A 442 1.86 -37.20 2.45
CA GLU A 442 1.76 -37.73 3.80
C GLU A 442 2.48 -36.84 4.81
N ALA A 443 3.68 -36.35 4.47
CA ALA A 443 4.41 -35.38 5.30
C ALA A 443 3.64 -34.05 5.41
N MET A 444 3.06 -33.57 4.31
CA MET A 444 2.21 -32.37 4.32
C MET A 444 1.00 -32.53 5.25
N ILE A 445 0.29 -33.66 5.15
CA ILE A 445 -0.85 -33.97 6.04
C ILE A 445 -0.41 -33.99 7.51
N ALA A 446 0.74 -34.59 7.82
CA ALA A 446 1.26 -34.61 9.19
C ALA A 446 1.54 -33.19 9.72
N HIS A 447 2.06 -32.28 8.91
CA HIS A 447 2.25 -30.87 9.29
C HIS A 447 0.93 -30.15 9.53
N VAL A 448 -0.08 -30.38 8.69
CA VAL A 448 -1.43 -29.84 8.86
C VAL A 448 -2.02 -30.31 10.18
N GLU A 449 -2.04 -31.62 10.44
CA GLU A 449 -2.60 -32.18 11.69
C GLU A 449 -1.89 -31.65 12.94
N ALA A 450 -0.56 -31.49 12.91
CA ALA A 450 0.20 -30.92 14.01
C ALA A 450 -0.19 -29.46 14.27
N SER A 451 -0.29 -28.64 13.23
CA SER A 451 -0.68 -27.23 13.31
C SER A 451 -2.12 -27.03 13.80
N LEU A 452 -3.04 -27.89 13.34
CA LEU A 452 -4.44 -27.85 13.76
C LEU A 452 -4.62 -28.23 15.23
N LYS A 453 -3.84 -29.20 15.72
CA LYS A 453 -3.82 -29.57 17.15
C LYS A 453 -3.32 -28.44 18.04
N GLU A 454 -2.32 -27.67 17.59
CA GLU A 454 -1.79 -26.54 18.35
C GLU A 454 -2.73 -25.33 18.34
N SER A 455 -3.37 -25.05 17.20
CA SER A 455 -4.22 -23.86 17.02
C SER A 455 -5.67 -24.07 17.49
N GLY A 456 -6.17 -25.32 17.52
CA GLY A 456 -7.57 -25.63 17.83
C GLY A 456 -8.56 -25.17 16.76
N LEU A 457 -8.09 -24.82 15.56
CA LEU A 457 -8.91 -24.28 14.47
C LEU A 457 -9.82 -25.32 13.82
N VAL A 458 -9.45 -26.60 13.87
CA VAL A 458 -10.20 -27.69 13.26
C VAL A 458 -10.46 -28.78 14.29
N HIS A 459 -11.70 -29.27 14.33
CA HIS A 459 -12.12 -30.31 15.27
C HIS A 459 -11.86 -31.72 14.70
N PRO A 460 -11.65 -32.74 15.56
CA PRO A 460 -11.61 -34.13 15.10
C PRO A 460 -12.86 -34.49 14.29
N GLY A 461 -12.67 -35.06 13.10
CA GLY A 461 -13.74 -35.33 12.12
C GLY A 461 -14.04 -34.18 11.15
N GLY A 462 -13.53 -32.97 11.39
CA GLY A 462 -13.56 -31.88 10.43
C GLY A 462 -12.65 -32.14 9.23
N GLN A 463 -12.88 -31.42 8.13
CA GLN A 463 -12.16 -31.58 6.87
C GLN A 463 -11.34 -30.34 6.52
N VAL A 464 -10.25 -30.57 5.79
CA VAL A 464 -9.36 -29.54 5.27
C VAL A 464 -9.08 -29.81 3.80
N VAL A 465 -9.14 -28.75 2.98
CA VAL A 465 -8.73 -28.82 1.58
C VAL A 465 -7.24 -28.51 1.49
N LEU A 466 -6.43 -29.49 1.12
CA LEU A 466 -5.00 -29.34 0.88
C LEU A 466 -4.76 -28.92 -0.58
N VAL A 467 -4.05 -27.82 -0.80
CA VAL A 467 -3.68 -27.30 -2.12
C VAL A 467 -2.17 -27.27 -2.27
N THR A 468 -1.66 -27.93 -3.32
CA THR A 468 -0.21 -28.01 -3.59
C THR A 468 0.07 -28.34 -5.05
N GLY A 469 1.34 -28.28 -5.45
CA GLY A 469 1.84 -28.83 -6.72
C GLY A 469 2.20 -30.31 -6.57
N PHE A 470 1.83 -31.12 -7.56
CA PHE A 470 2.14 -32.55 -7.66
C PHE A 470 2.89 -32.86 -8.96
N PRO A 471 3.97 -33.67 -8.94
CA PRO A 471 4.62 -34.27 -7.76
C PRO A 471 5.21 -33.22 -6.81
N VAL A 472 5.11 -33.46 -5.50
CA VAL A 472 5.46 -32.48 -4.44
C VAL A 472 6.94 -32.08 -4.49
N SER A 473 7.82 -33.02 -4.80
CA SER A 473 9.27 -32.81 -4.89
C SER A 473 9.71 -31.89 -6.05
N GLU A 474 8.84 -31.65 -7.03
CA GLU A 474 9.20 -30.93 -8.27
C GLU A 474 8.86 -29.43 -8.26
N PHE A 475 8.32 -28.90 -7.15
CA PHE A 475 8.05 -27.45 -7.00
C PHE A 475 7.26 -26.82 -8.14
N ARG A 476 6.18 -27.49 -8.55
CA ARG A 476 5.30 -27.02 -9.61
C ARG A 476 4.27 -26.02 -9.10
N LEU A 477 3.70 -25.27 -10.05
CA LEU A 477 2.46 -24.54 -9.81
C LEU A 477 1.36 -25.50 -9.32
N PRO A 478 0.41 -25.02 -8.49
CA PRO A 478 -0.59 -25.89 -7.89
C PRO A 478 -1.46 -26.54 -8.97
N ASN A 479 -1.49 -27.87 -8.97
CA ASN A 479 -2.28 -28.70 -9.88
C ASN A 479 -3.11 -29.77 -9.11
N MET A 480 -3.09 -29.73 -7.77
CA MET A 480 -3.78 -30.69 -6.92
C MET A 480 -4.53 -30.00 -5.78
N ALA A 481 -5.79 -30.41 -5.58
CA ALA A 481 -6.59 -30.15 -4.39
C ALA A 481 -7.07 -31.48 -3.79
N LEU A 482 -6.81 -31.71 -2.51
CA LEU A 482 -7.14 -32.94 -1.79
C LEU A 482 -8.02 -32.63 -0.59
N LEU A 483 -9.14 -33.32 -0.45
CA LEU A 483 -9.99 -33.25 0.74
C LEU A 483 -9.48 -34.27 1.78
N HIS A 484 -9.04 -33.79 2.94
CA HIS A 484 -8.53 -34.62 4.05
C HIS A 484 -9.44 -34.50 5.27
N THR A 485 -9.75 -35.63 5.91
CA THR A 485 -10.50 -35.65 7.18
C THR A 485 -9.52 -35.77 8.34
N VAL A 486 -9.57 -34.80 9.25
CA VAL A 486 -8.69 -34.73 10.42
C VAL A 486 -9.07 -35.79 11.44
N LYS A 487 -8.07 -36.55 11.89
CA LYS A 487 -8.25 -37.66 12.84
C LYS A 487 -8.23 -37.23 14.30
#